data_AF-A0A433P4W6-F1
#
_entry.id   AF-A0A433P4W6-F1
#
_cell.length_a   1.000
_cell.length_b   1.000
_cell.length_c   1.000
_cell.angle_alpha   90.00
_cell.angle_beta   90.00
_cell.angle_gamma   90.00
#
_symmetry.space_group_name_H-M   'P 1'
#
loop_
_entity.id
_entity.type
_entity.pdbx_description
1 polymer ?
#
loop_
_entity_poly.entity_id
_entity_poly.type
_entity_poly.pdbx_seq_one_letter_code
_entity_poly.pdbx_strand_id
1 'polypeptide(L)'
;TFHEDDIKIAIDTLTETYSLANAQIDATAPKKPLKESVSQYIATYYQFFTANNTGLPATPPPLSSEEVAQSQFLSNGVLRAHVVKAECCLLIAMMQLSQESIVGYLKCGLNLRRAYNSYSLVWQEYKKMGQAFNDHMDRDTISGIQFGYMLD
;
A
#
# COMPACT_ATOMS: atom_id res chain seq x y z
N THR A 1 -27.04 -20.27 -2.25
CA THR A 1 -25.99 -21.07 -1.61
C THR A 1 -24.70 -20.83 -2.37
N PHE A 2 -23.70 -20.19 -1.75
CA PHE A 2 -22.37 -20.10 -2.36
C PHE A 2 -21.76 -21.50 -2.34
N HIS A 3 -21.31 -22.01 -3.49
CA HIS A 3 -20.61 -23.30 -3.51
C HIS A 3 -19.21 -23.09 -2.92
N GLU A 4 -18.75 -24.01 -2.07
CA GLU A 4 -17.42 -23.92 -1.44
C GLU A 4 -16.30 -23.84 -2.50
N ASP A 5 -16.50 -24.52 -3.63
CA ASP A 5 -15.59 -24.49 -4.78
C ASP A 5 -15.49 -23.09 -5.40
N ASP A 6 -16.61 -22.36 -5.52
CA ASP A 6 -16.61 -20.99 -6.06
C ASP A 6 -15.88 -20.04 -5.12
N ILE A 7 -16.07 -20.19 -3.80
CA ILE A 7 -15.36 -19.40 -2.78
C ILE A 7 -13.86 -19.66 -2.88
N LYS A 8 -13.46 -20.92 -3.05
CA LYS A 8 -12.05 -21.30 -3.17
C LYS A 8 -11.42 -20.70 -4.44
N ILE A 9 -12.07 -20.86 -5.59
CA ILE A 9 -11.59 -20.28 -6.86
C ILE A 9 -11.44 -18.75 -6.73
N ALA A 10 -12.41 -18.10 -6.10
CA ALA A 10 -12.37 -16.66 -5.89
C ALA A 10 -11.21 -16.24 -4.96
N ILE A 11 -11.01 -16.94 -3.83
CA ILE A 11 -9.88 -16.68 -2.92
C ILE A 11 -8.54 -16.91 -3.64
N ASP A 12 -8.42 -17.97 -4.43
CA ASP A 12 -7.18 -18.31 -5.16
C ASP A 12 -6.86 -17.22 -6.20
N THR A 13 -7.86 -16.79 -6.97
CA THR A 13 -7.74 -15.71 -7.97
C THR A 13 -7.34 -14.38 -7.31
N LEU A 14 -7.96 -14.03 -6.18
CA LEU A 14 -7.63 -12.83 -5.42
C LEU A 14 -6.23 -12.91 -4.81
N THR A 15 -5.80 -14.10 -4.39
CA THR A 15 -4.45 -14.32 -3.84
C THR A 15 -3.38 -14.20 -4.92
N GLU A 16 -3.64 -14.70 -6.13
CA GLU A 16 -2.77 -14.51 -7.29
C GLU A 16 -2.64 -13.02 -7.64
N THR A 17 -3.77 -12.31 -7.71
CA THR A 17 -3.79 -10.86 -7.99
C THR A 17 -3.04 -10.08 -6.91
N TYR A 18 -3.26 -10.43 -5.63
CA TYR A 18 -2.50 -9.89 -4.51
C TYR A 18 -0.99 -10.11 -4.68
N SER A 19 -0.58 -11.32 -5.09
CA SER A 19 0.82 -11.68 -5.27
C SER A 19 1.46 -10.87 -6.41
N LEU A 20 0.74 -10.70 -7.52
CA LEU A 20 1.19 -9.87 -8.64
C LEU A 20 1.36 -8.41 -8.23
N ALA A 21 0.37 -7.83 -7.54
CA ALA A 21 0.45 -6.47 -7.02
C ALA A 21 1.62 -6.29 -6.04
N ASN A 22 1.83 -7.27 -5.16
CA ASN A 22 2.96 -7.25 -4.22
C ASN A 22 4.31 -7.33 -4.97
N ALA A 23 4.41 -8.19 -5.98
CA ALA A 23 5.62 -8.28 -6.80
C ALA A 23 5.90 -6.98 -7.56
N GLN A 24 4.87 -6.26 -8.02
CA GLN A 24 5.03 -4.93 -8.64
C GLN A 24 5.58 -3.90 -7.65
N ILE A 25 5.08 -3.89 -6.41
CA ILE A 25 5.61 -3.03 -5.33
C ILE A 25 7.08 -3.35 -5.08
N ASP A 26 7.42 -4.65 -4.93
CA ASP A 26 8.78 -5.11 -4.65
C ASP A 26 9.75 -4.87 -5.82
N ALA A 27 9.26 -4.94 -7.06
CA ALA A 27 10.06 -4.68 -8.26
C ALA A 27 10.32 -3.18 -8.48
N THR A 28 9.41 -2.32 -8.04
CA THR A 28 9.54 -0.86 -8.14
C THR A 28 10.33 -0.27 -6.98
N ALA A 29 10.51 -1.03 -5.88
CA ALA A 29 11.48 -0.68 -4.86
C ALA A 29 12.89 -0.58 -5.47
N PRO A 30 13.63 0.53 -5.24
CA PRO A 30 14.89 0.79 -5.93
C PRO A 30 15.93 -0.30 -5.64
N LYS A 31 16.19 -1.17 -6.62
CA LYS A 31 17.28 -2.16 -6.58
C LYS A 31 18.62 -1.51 -6.92
N LYS A 32 19.37 -1.00 -5.93
CA LYS A 32 20.78 -0.56 -6.09
C LYS A 32 21.63 -0.93 -4.85
N PRO A 33 22.98 -1.06 -5.00
CA PRO A 33 23.76 -2.16 -4.46
C PRO A 33 23.96 -2.12 -2.94
N LEU A 34 24.07 -3.34 -2.40
CA LEU A 34 23.95 -3.78 -1.00
C LEU A 34 24.85 -3.15 0.07
N LYS A 35 25.59 -2.05 -0.14
CA LYS A 35 26.65 -1.70 0.83
C LYS A 35 26.47 -0.53 1.79
N GLU A 36 25.90 0.63 1.44
CA GLU A 36 26.03 1.77 2.38
C GLU A 36 24.78 2.66 2.54
N SER A 37 23.82 2.64 1.60
CA SER A 37 22.67 3.57 1.61
C SER A 37 21.38 3.01 2.23
N VAL A 38 21.37 1.71 2.56
CA VAL A 38 20.19 1.01 3.07
C VAL A 38 19.88 1.43 4.50
N SER A 39 20.91 1.71 5.31
CA SER A 39 20.68 2.18 6.68
C SER A 39 19.95 3.51 6.70
N GLN A 40 20.12 4.40 5.72
CA GLN A 40 19.50 5.72 5.77
C GLN A 40 18.06 5.70 5.25
N TYR A 41 17.78 4.99 4.15
CA TYR A 41 16.40 4.92 3.63
C TYR A 41 15.53 3.96 4.44
N ILE A 42 16.06 2.80 4.85
CA ILE A 42 15.31 1.89 5.72
C ILE A 42 15.21 2.47 7.13
N ALA A 43 16.23 3.17 7.66
CA ALA A 43 16.01 3.93 8.89
C ALA A 43 14.99 5.04 8.68
N THR A 44 14.94 5.74 7.55
CA THR A 44 13.91 6.77 7.33
C THR A 44 12.51 6.13 7.27
N TYR A 45 12.36 4.99 6.58
CA TYR A 45 11.11 4.23 6.51
C TYR A 45 10.71 3.68 7.89
N TYR A 46 11.59 2.96 8.58
CA TYR A 46 11.35 2.43 9.93
C TYR A 46 11.15 3.56 10.97
N GLN A 47 11.94 4.63 10.93
CA GLN A 47 11.81 5.80 11.82
C GLN A 47 10.48 6.53 11.59
N PHE A 48 9.95 6.55 10.36
CA PHE A 48 8.60 7.05 10.09
C PHE A 48 7.50 6.18 10.72
N PHE A 49 7.73 4.87 10.85
CA PHE A 49 6.81 3.94 11.52
C PHE A 49 7.03 3.84 13.04
N THR A 50 8.19 4.24 13.57
CA THR A 50 8.52 4.09 15.00
C THR A 50 8.68 5.38 15.80
N ALA A 51 8.77 6.56 15.18
CA ALA A 51 9.02 7.81 15.90
C ALA A 51 7.76 8.64 16.17
N ASN A 52 7.15 8.42 17.34
CA ASN A 52 6.70 9.55 18.15
C ASN A 52 7.96 10.17 18.79
N ASN A 53 8.18 11.47 18.59
CA ASN A 53 9.19 12.38 19.15
C ASN A 53 10.39 12.77 18.24
N THR A 54 10.32 14.02 17.78
CA THR A 54 11.39 15.03 17.55
C THR A 54 12.83 14.58 17.24
N GLY A 55 13.36 14.97 16.07
CA GLY A 55 14.81 15.08 15.82
C GLY A 55 15.23 14.99 14.34
N LEU A 56 15.39 16.13 13.67
CA LEU A 56 15.88 16.26 12.28
C LEU A 56 17.34 15.77 12.12
N PRO A 57 17.72 15.11 11.01
CA PRO A 57 19.11 15.00 10.60
C PRO A 57 19.57 16.25 9.82
N ALA A 58 20.77 16.72 10.14
CA ALA A 58 21.42 17.85 9.48
C ALA A 58 21.93 17.50 8.07
N THR A 59 21.36 18.16 7.07
CA THR A 59 21.89 18.40 5.70
C THR A 59 22.06 17.21 4.75
N PRO A 60 21.18 17.07 3.73
CA PRO A 60 21.53 16.49 2.43
C PRO A 60 21.91 17.58 1.40
N PRO A 61 22.70 17.26 0.36
CA PRO A 61 23.19 18.20 -0.66
C PRO A 61 22.06 18.77 -1.53
N PRO A 62 22.23 19.96 -2.15
CA PRO A 62 21.18 20.58 -2.94
C PRO A 62 21.02 19.85 -4.29
N LEU A 63 19.92 19.11 -4.42
CA LEU A 63 19.43 18.58 -5.69
C LEU A 63 18.61 19.67 -6.40
N SER A 64 18.73 19.75 -7.72
CA SER A 64 18.03 20.69 -8.61
C SER A 64 16.52 20.66 -8.38
N SER A 65 15.93 21.84 -8.17
CA SER A 65 14.55 22.04 -7.68
C SER A 65 13.42 21.41 -8.52
N GLU A 66 13.67 21.03 -9.78
CA GLU A 66 12.68 20.37 -10.64
C GLU A 66 12.64 18.84 -10.46
N GLU A 67 13.79 18.18 -10.25
CA GLU A 67 13.86 16.72 -10.09
C GLU A 67 13.50 16.27 -8.67
N VAL A 68 13.68 17.14 -7.67
CA VAL A 68 13.28 16.90 -6.28
C VAL A 68 11.76 16.85 -6.12
N ALA A 69 11.02 17.67 -6.88
CA ALA A 69 9.55 17.71 -6.82
C ALA A 69 8.92 16.42 -7.37
N GLN A 70 9.50 15.83 -8.41
CA GLN A 70 9.04 14.57 -9.00
C GLN A 70 9.56 13.33 -8.26
N SER A 71 10.68 13.44 -7.55
CA SER A 71 11.28 12.35 -6.75
C SER A 71 10.68 12.19 -5.34
N GLN A 72 9.81 13.10 -4.89
CA GLN A 72 9.29 13.08 -3.51
C GLN A 72 8.09 12.15 -3.32
N PHE A 73 7.33 11.88 -4.39
CA PHE A 73 6.09 11.12 -4.35
C PHE A 73 6.27 9.69 -4.83
N LEU A 74 5.51 8.76 -4.25
CA LEU A 74 5.43 7.41 -4.80
C LEU A 74 4.88 7.46 -6.23
N SER A 75 5.48 6.67 -7.13
CA SER A 75 4.97 6.57 -8.50
C SER A 75 3.52 6.06 -8.50
N ASN A 76 2.72 6.58 -9.43
CA ASN A 76 1.31 6.18 -9.56
C ASN A 76 1.13 4.65 -9.70
N GLY A 77 2.05 3.96 -10.39
CA GLY A 77 2.03 2.51 -10.51
C GLY A 77 2.13 1.77 -9.16
N VAL A 78 2.93 2.30 -8.23
CA VAL A 78 3.07 1.74 -6.87
C VAL A 78 1.83 2.04 -6.03
N LEU A 79 1.28 3.25 -6.13
CA LEU A 79 0.04 3.64 -5.45
C LEU A 79 -1.12 2.74 -5.89
N ARG A 80 -1.27 2.52 -7.20
CA ARG A 80 -2.28 1.62 -7.76
C ARG A 80 -2.08 0.18 -7.29
N ALA A 81 -0.83 -0.31 -7.27
CA ALA A 81 -0.55 -1.65 -6.78
C ALA A 81 -0.93 -1.82 -5.29
N HIS A 82 -0.73 -0.78 -4.46
CA HIS A 82 -1.19 -0.79 -3.07
C HIS A 82 -2.73 -0.78 -2.95
N VAL A 83 -3.44 -0.02 -3.80
CA VAL A 83 -4.91 -0.03 -3.84
C VAL A 83 -5.43 -1.43 -4.22
N VAL A 84 -4.92 -2.02 -5.31
CA VAL A 84 -5.31 -3.38 -5.75
C VAL A 84 -5.02 -4.42 -4.66
N LYS A 85 -3.85 -4.33 -4.02
CA LYS A 85 -3.48 -5.19 -2.89
C LYS A 85 -4.49 -5.06 -1.73
N ALA A 86 -4.93 -3.85 -1.43
CA ALA A 86 -5.90 -3.59 -0.36
C ALA A 86 -7.28 -4.16 -0.70
N GLU A 87 -7.78 -3.92 -1.92
CA GLU A 87 -9.06 -4.44 -2.40
C GLU A 87 -9.12 -5.96 -2.41
N CYS A 88 -8.03 -6.62 -2.85
CA CYS A 88 -7.93 -8.08 -2.79
C CYS A 88 -8.04 -8.57 -1.34
N CYS A 89 -7.36 -7.90 -0.40
CA CYS A 89 -7.43 -8.26 1.02
C CYS A 89 -8.85 -8.06 1.59
N LEU A 90 -9.55 -6.97 1.22
CA LEU A 90 -10.93 -6.74 1.65
C LEU A 90 -11.89 -7.83 1.13
N LEU A 91 -11.80 -8.19 -0.14
CA LEU A 91 -12.64 -9.22 -0.74
C LEU A 91 -12.37 -10.60 -0.12
N ILE A 92 -11.10 -10.96 0.10
CA ILE A 92 -10.72 -12.20 0.80
C ILE A 92 -11.26 -12.17 2.24
N ALA A 93 -11.15 -11.04 2.94
CA ALA A 93 -11.67 -10.91 4.30
C ALA A 93 -13.19 -11.10 4.34
N MET A 94 -13.92 -10.52 3.39
CA MET A 94 -15.37 -10.67 3.27
C MET A 94 -15.76 -12.13 3.03
N MET A 95 -15.07 -12.83 2.12
CA MET A 95 -15.31 -14.26 1.88
C MET A 95 -15.04 -15.12 3.13
N GLN A 96 -13.96 -14.82 3.87
CA GLN A 96 -13.60 -15.53 5.10
C GLN A 96 -14.55 -15.24 6.26
N LEU A 97 -15.09 -14.02 6.33
CA LEU A 97 -16.15 -13.63 7.26
C LEU A 97 -17.43 -14.45 6.99
N SER A 98 -17.80 -14.61 5.72
CA SER A 98 -18.97 -15.38 5.29
C SER A 98 -18.85 -16.90 5.51
N GLN A 99 -17.67 -17.43 5.84
CA GLN A 99 -17.48 -18.85 6.19
C GLN A 99 -17.88 -19.18 7.64
N GLU A 100 -18.21 -18.19 8.46
CA GLU A 100 -18.75 -18.34 9.82
C GLU A 100 -17.94 -19.27 10.75
N SER A 101 -16.62 -19.35 10.55
CA SER A 101 -15.72 -20.19 11.34
C SER A 101 -14.71 -19.35 12.12
N ILE A 102 -14.26 -19.84 13.29
CA ILE A 102 -13.24 -19.15 14.11
C ILE A 102 -11.97 -18.90 13.28
N VAL A 103 -11.55 -19.88 12.49
CA VAL A 103 -10.40 -19.74 11.59
C VAL A 103 -10.68 -18.71 10.50
N GLY A 104 -11.89 -18.67 9.95
CA GLY A 104 -12.34 -17.65 9.01
C GLY A 104 -12.26 -16.24 9.60
N TYR A 105 -12.74 -16.03 10.83
CA TYR A 105 -12.66 -14.74 11.51
C TYR A 105 -11.22 -14.28 11.78
N LEU A 106 -10.33 -15.19 12.19
CA LEU A 106 -8.91 -14.86 12.38
C LEU A 106 -8.24 -14.45 11.06
N LYS A 107 -8.49 -15.19 9.98
CA LYS A 107 -7.95 -14.85 8.66
C LYS A 107 -8.54 -13.54 8.14
N CYS A 108 -9.84 -13.31 8.36
CA CYS A 108 -10.52 -12.07 8.03
C CYS A 108 -9.84 -10.88 8.73
N GLY A 109 -9.64 -10.94 10.05
CA GLY A 109 -8.95 -9.88 10.79
C GLY A 109 -7.53 -9.60 10.28
N LEU A 110 -6.77 -10.65 9.92
CA LEU A 110 -5.45 -10.48 9.34
C LEU A 110 -5.49 -9.77 7.98
N ASN A 111 -6.45 -10.12 7.12
CA ASN A 111 -6.62 -9.49 5.81
C ASN A 111 -7.13 -8.05 5.92
N LEU A 112 -8.05 -7.76 6.85
CA LEU A 112 -8.47 -6.39 7.16
C LEU A 112 -7.27 -5.52 7.59
N ARG A 113 -6.41 -6.03 8.47
CA ARG A 113 -5.20 -5.31 8.89
C ARG A 113 -4.26 -5.03 7.71
N ARG A 114 -4.10 -5.98 6.79
CA ARG A 114 -3.28 -5.81 5.57
C ARG A 114 -3.88 -4.77 4.61
N ALA A 115 -5.19 -4.78 4.43
CA ALA A 115 -5.92 -3.79 3.64
C ALA A 115 -5.76 -2.39 4.23
N TYR A 116 -6.02 -2.25 5.53
CA TYR A 116 -5.89 -0.98 6.25
C TYR A 116 -4.49 -0.38 6.11
N ASN A 117 -3.45 -1.18 6.33
CA ASN A 117 -2.07 -0.71 6.19
C ASN A 117 -1.77 -0.20 4.76
N SER A 118 -2.30 -0.89 3.74
CA SER A 118 -2.07 -0.52 2.34
C SER A 118 -2.85 0.75 1.98
N TYR A 119 -4.12 0.87 2.36
CA TYR A 119 -4.88 2.10 2.16
C TYR A 119 -4.32 3.29 2.94
N SER A 120 -3.88 3.08 4.19
CA SER A 120 -3.27 4.12 5.01
C SER A 120 -2.04 4.73 4.35
N LEU A 121 -1.19 3.90 3.72
CA LEU A 121 -0.02 4.37 2.98
C LEU A 121 -0.42 5.26 1.80
N VAL A 122 -1.34 4.77 0.96
CA VAL A 122 -1.79 5.51 -0.23
C VAL A 122 -2.51 6.80 0.18
N TRP A 123 -3.28 6.77 1.27
CA TRP A 123 -3.94 7.95 1.82
C TRP A 123 -2.95 9.01 2.32
N GLN A 124 -1.85 8.59 2.97
CA GLN A 124 -0.80 9.52 3.37
C GLN A 124 -0.13 10.16 2.16
N GLU A 125 0.15 9.40 1.10
CA GLU A 125 0.70 9.93 -0.14
C GLU A 125 -0.27 10.90 -0.83
N TYR A 126 -1.55 10.55 -0.93
CA TYR A 126 -2.60 11.45 -1.42
C TYR A 126 -2.63 12.77 -0.65
N LYS A 127 -2.57 12.72 0.69
CA LYS A 127 -2.53 13.93 1.53
C LYS A 127 -1.26 14.76 1.30
N LYS A 128 -0.11 14.12 1.07
CA LYS A 128 1.16 14.83 0.77
C LYS A 128 1.09 15.57 -0.57
N MET A 129 0.39 15.02 -1.57
CA MET A 129 0.22 15.65 -2.88
C MET A 129 -0.69 16.88 -2.85
N GLY A 130 -1.55 17.01 -1.83
CA GLY A 130 -2.36 18.21 -1.63
C GLY A 130 -3.32 18.47 -2.79
N GLN A 131 -3.23 19.63 -3.44
CA GLN A 131 -4.06 19.98 -4.61
C GLN A 131 -3.52 19.41 -5.93
N ALA A 132 -2.26 18.93 -5.95
CA ALA A 132 -1.59 18.44 -7.16
C ALA A 132 -1.81 16.93 -7.42
N PHE A 133 -2.70 16.28 -6.65
CA PHE A 133 -2.92 14.83 -6.76
C PHE A 133 -3.44 14.42 -8.14
N ASN A 134 -4.24 15.27 -8.80
CA ASN A 134 -4.82 14.98 -10.12
C ASN A 134 -3.76 14.94 -11.23
N ASP A 135 -2.61 15.59 -11.02
CA ASP A 135 -1.50 15.59 -11.97
C ASP A 135 -0.60 14.36 -11.80
N HIS A 136 -0.67 13.69 -10.64
CA HIS A 136 0.27 12.62 -10.24
C HIS A 136 -0.41 11.26 -10.02
N MET A 137 -1.74 11.21 -9.94
CA MET A 137 -2.53 10.00 -9.70
C MET A 137 -3.61 9.82 -10.75
N ASP A 138 -3.82 8.57 -11.19
CA ASP A 138 -4.94 8.27 -12.06
C ASP A 138 -6.28 8.27 -11.31
N ARG A 139 -7.36 8.55 -12.06
CA ARG A 139 -8.72 8.67 -11.54
C ARG A 139 -9.20 7.41 -10.80
N ASP A 140 -8.81 6.23 -11.26
CA ASP A 140 -9.26 4.97 -10.69
C ASP A 140 -8.58 4.73 -9.34
N THR A 141 -7.30 5.05 -9.23
CA THR A 141 -6.53 5.02 -7.98
C THR A 141 -7.10 6.02 -6.97
N ILE A 142 -7.44 7.24 -7.40
CA ILE A 142 -8.11 8.24 -6.54
C ILE A 142 -9.45 7.72 -6.03
N SER A 143 -10.24 7.11 -6.92
CA SER A 143 -11.56 6.56 -6.59
C SER A 143 -11.45 5.39 -5.60
N GLY A 144 -10.46 4.51 -5.79
CA GLY A 144 -10.17 3.41 -4.86
C GLY A 144 -9.73 3.89 -3.47
N ILE A 145 -8.96 4.98 -3.40
CA ILE A 145 -8.58 5.62 -2.12
C ILE A 145 -9.80 6.21 -1.43
N GLN A 146 -10.66 6.91 -2.17
CA GLN A 146 -11.89 7.49 -1.62
C GLN A 146 -12.84 6.41 -1.08
N PHE A 147 -12.94 5.28 -1.77
CA PHE A 147 -13.65 4.11 -1.27
C PHE A 147 -13.07 3.60 0.05
N GLY A 148 -11.75 3.41 0.11
CA GLY A 148 -11.07 2.95 1.33
C GLY A 148 -11.19 3.93 2.50
N TYR A 149 -11.15 5.24 2.25
CA TYR A 149 -11.34 6.28 3.27
C TYR A 149 -12.75 6.31 3.83
N MET A 150 -13.78 6.03 3.02
CA MET A 150 -15.18 6.03 3.48
C MET A 150 -15.49 4.85 4.42
N LEU A 151 -14.57 3.90 4.58
CA LEU A 151 -14.68 2.76 5.51
C LEU A 151 -14.10 3.04 6.91
N ASP A 152 -13.35 4.13 7.10
CA ASP A 152 -12.90 4.66 8.42
C ASP A 152 -13.92 5.66 8.99
#